data_AF-A0A8J6Z3R5-F1
#
_entry.id   AF-A0A8J6Z3R5-F1
#
_cell.length_a   1.000
_cell.length_b   1.000
_cell.length_c   1.000
_cell.angle_alpha   90.00
_cell.angle_beta   90.00
_cell.angle_gamma   90.00
#
_symmetry.space_group_name_H-M   'P 1'
#
loop_
_entity.id
_entity.type
_entity.pdbx_description
1 polymer ?
#
loop_
_entity_poly.entity_id
_entity_poly.type
_entity_poly.pdbx_seq_one_letter_code
_entity_poly.pdbx_strand_id
1 'polypeptide(L)'
;MNFLFKTWAGIVTLAGLLLGLILMLFLMGALPLYVSLLIPAALGGSGYLLGIAFFPPKEELTRIDQVERVQDVLKTLSYIENRVIKRRILDAEITGVLAEIIEKVRFVLPYTEEMGLSEVKHTVRRLGTSDLIGLLNPYLRLSPSSRNLKREELLESLKDMLEEVKAIIATIEAKDIQELERKVAFIDQKYNAKDL
;
A
#
# COMPACT_ATOMS: atom_id res chain seq x y z
N MET A 1 -14.10 -7.63 8.03
CA MET A 1 -14.89 -6.65 8.82
C MET A 1 -16.13 -7.37 9.36
N ASN A 2 -16.25 -7.50 10.68
CA ASN A 2 -17.25 -8.37 11.33
C ASN A 2 -18.68 -7.94 10.93
N PHE A 3 -19.53 -8.89 10.51
CA PHE A 3 -20.91 -8.59 10.09
C PHE A 3 -21.68 -7.83 11.18
N LEU A 4 -21.45 -8.22 12.44
CA LEU A 4 -21.98 -7.56 13.64
C LEU A 4 -21.56 -6.09 13.79
N PHE A 5 -20.35 -5.71 13.37
CA PHE A 5 -19.90 -4.32 13.44
C PHE A 5 -20.60 -3.47 12.37
N LYS A 6 -20.75 -3.99 11.15
CA LYS A 6 -21.45 -3.28 10.07
C LYS A 6 -22.92 -3.05 10.42
N THR A 7 -23.59 -4.05 11.00
CA THR A 7 -24.99 -3.94 11.39
C THR A 7 -25.16 -3.01 12.59
N TRP A 8 -24.33 -3.13 13.63
CA TRP A 8 -24.42 -2.28 14.80
C TRP A 8 -24.05 -0.82 14.51
N ALA A 9 -22.93 -0.57 13.81
CA ALA A 9 -22.54 0.79 13.42
C ALA A 9 -23.61 1.43 12.53
N GLY A 10 -24.14 0.68 11.55
CA GLY A 10 -25.24 1.12 10.69
C GLY A 10 -26.47 1.55 11.49
N ILE A 11 -26.93 0.70 12.42
CA ILE A 11 -28.08 0.97 13.30
C ILE A 11 -27.85 2.22 14.15
N VAL A 12 -26.66 2.39 14.74
CA VAL A 12 -26.33 3.54 15.59
C VAL A 12 -26.25 4.84 14.78
N THR A 13 -25.66 4.83 13.58
CA THR A 13 -25.68 6.01 12.68
C THR A 13 -27.08 6.37 12.23
N LEU A 14 -27.93 5.38 11.91
CA LEU A 14 -29.29 5.62 11.45
C LEU A 14 -30.18 6.15 12.58
N ALA A 15 -30.02 5.60 13.78
CA ALA A 15 -30.68 6.10 14.98
C ALA A 15 -30.24 7.53 15.32
N GLY A 16 -28.94 7.84 15.25
CA GLY A 16 -28.42 9.19 15.47
C GLY A 16 -28.94 10.22 14.46
N LEU A 17 -29.04 9.84 13.18
CA LEU A 17 -29.62 10.68 12.13
C LEU A 17 -31.11 10.94 12.36
N LEU A 18 -31.88 9.90 12.68
CA LEU A 18 -33.32 10.04 12.97
C LEU A 18 -33.57 10.92 14.20
N LEU A 19 -32.80 10.71 15.26
CA LEU A 19 -32.93 11.48 16.50
C LEU A 19 -32.51 12.94 16.28
N GLY A 20 -31.47 13.19 15.48
CA GLY A 20 -31.08 14.52 15.06
C GLY A 20 -32.10 15.23 14.16
N LEU A 21 -32.80 14.50 13.27
CA LEU A 21 -33.90 15.05 12.46
C LEU A 21 -35.12 15.43 13.30
N ILE A 22 -35.44 14.61 14.31
CA ILE A 22 -36.52 14.91 15.27
C ILE A 22 -36.14 16.17 16.09
N LEU A 23 -34.90 16.25 16.56
CA LEU A 23 -34.39 17.41 17.28
C LEU A 23 -34.40 18.67 16.41
N MET A 24 -34.01 18.54 15.13
CA MET A 24 -34.02 19.62 14.15
C MET A 24 -35.44 20.18 13.97
N LEU A 25 -36.45 19.33 13.78
CA LEU A 25 -37.85 19.74 13.64
C LEU A 25 -38.36 20.48 14.89
N PHE A 26 -37.93 20.06 16.08
CA PHE A 26 -38.32 20.69 17.33
C PHE A 26 -37.64 22.05 17.57
N LEU A 27 -36.37 22.19 17.15
CA LEU A 27 -35.56 23.41 17.33
C LEU A 27 -35.68 24.42 16.19
N MET A 28 -36.42 24.09 15.12
CA MET A 28 -36.57 24.92 13.93
C MET A 28 -37.21 26.29 14.20
N GLY A 29 -37.95 26.43 15.31
CA GLY A 29 -38.51 27.70 15.77
C GLY A 29 -37.60 28.51 16.71
N ALA A 30 -36.51 27.93 17.20
CA ALA A 30 -35.61 28.55 18.18
C ALA A 30 -34.21 28.84 17.61
N LEU A 31 -33.79 28.15 16.55
CA LEU A 31 -32.47 28.28 15.95
C LEU A 31 -32.54 28.65 14.46
N PRO A 32 -31.56 29.41 13.95
CA PRO A 32 -31.44 29.66 12.52
C PRO A 32 -31.30 28.36 11.72
N LEU A 33 -31.91 28.35 10.53
CA LEU A 33 -32.09 27.16 9.68
C LEU A 33 -30.77 26.47 9.28
N TYR A 34 -29.67 27.21 9.19
CA TYR A 34 -28.34 26.67 8.90
C TYR A 34 -27.70 25.93 10.08
N VAL A 35 -28.06 26.28 11.32
CA VAL A 35 -27.56 25.61 12.54
C VAL A 35 -28.31 24.32 12.77
N SER A 36 -29.63 24.33 12.58
CA SER A 36 -30.48 23.16 12.79
C SER A 36 -30.17 22.03 11.79
N LEU A 37 -29.72 22.37 10.57
CA LEU A 37 -29.31 21.42 9.54
C LEU A 37 -28.00 20.66 9.87
N LEU A 38 -27.18 21.19 10.78
CA LEU A 38 -25.94 20.54 11.23
C LEU A 38 -26.18 19.51 12.34
N ILE A 39 -27.31 19.58 13.05
CA ILE A 39 -27.63 18.70 14.20
C ILE A 39 -27.72 17.22 13.79
N PRO A 40 -28.42 16.84 12.68
CA PRO A 40 -28.44 15.47 12.21
C PRO A 40 -27.06 14.96 11.76
N ALA A 41 -26.27 15.82 11.12
CA ALA A 41 -24.92 15.46 10.66
C ALA A 41 -23.95 15.26 11.83
N ALA A 42 -24.03 16.09 12.86
CA ALA A 42 -23.22 15.98 14.07
C ALA A 42 -23.54 14.72 14.88
N LEU A 43 -24.84 14.44 15.09
CA LEU A 43 -25.28 13.26 15.83
C LEU A 43 -25.05 11.97 15.04
N GLY A 44 -25.34 11.95 13.74
CA GLY A 44 -25.00 10.83 12.86
C GLY A 44 -23.49 10.56 12.84
N GLY A 45 -22.66 11.61 12.69
CA GLY A 45 -21.20 11.51 12.70
C GLY A 45 -20.63 10.98 14.03
N SER A 46 -21.21 11.39 15.16
CA SER A 46 -20.79 10.89 16.49
C SER A 46 -21.02 9.39 16.68
N GLY A 47 -22.06 8.83 16.07
CA GLY A 47 -22.35 7.38 16.15
C GLY A 47 -21.27 6.53 15.48
N TYR A 48 -20.72 7.00 14.36
CA TYR A 48 -19.61 6.34 13.66
C TYR A 48 -18.32 6.36 14.49
N LEU A 49 -18.00 7.50 15.11
CA LEU A 49 -16.82 7.65 15.99
C LEU A 49 -16.93 6.78 17.25
N LEU A 50 -18.12 6.72 17.87
CA LEU A 50 -18.39 5.80 18.97
C LEU A 50 -18.24 4.34 18.54
N GLY A 51 -18.68 3.99 17.33
CA GLY A 51 -18.45 2.66 16.76
C GLY A 51 -16.97 2.29 16.72
N ILE A 52 -16.11 3.19 16.24
CA ILE A 52 -14.65 2.97 16.19
C ILE A 52 -14.04 2.88 17.60
N ALA A 53 -14.52 3.69 18.55
CA ALA A 53 -14.01 3.68 19.92
C ALA A 53 -14.34 2.37 20.66
N PHE A 54 -15.55 1.83 20.50
CA PHE A 54 -15.99 0.60 21.16
C PHE A 54 -15.60 -0.68 20.40
N PHE A 55 -15.38 -0.59 19.09
CA PHE A 55 -14.96 -1.69 18.24
C PHE A 55 -13.81 -1.24 17.32
N PRO A 56 -12.60 -1.05 17.86
CA PRO A 56 -11.45 -0.72 17.03
C PRO A 56 -11.27 -1.79 15.94
N PRO A 57 -10.91 -1.41 14.70
CA PRO A 57 -10.68 -2.37 13.62
C PRO A 57 -9.60 -3.36 14.04
N LYS A 58 -9.94 -4.66 14.07
CA LYS A 58 -9.01 -5.71 14.50
C LYS A 58 -7.80 -5.78 13.57
N GLU A 59 -6.60 -5.62 14.14
CA GLU A 59 -5.30 -5.71 13.48
C GLU A 59 -5.09 -6.98 12.63
N GLU A 60 -5.77 -8.07 12.98
CA GLU A 60 -5.71 -9.34 12.25
C GLU A 60 -6.23 -9.23 10.81
N LEU A 61 -7.28 -8.43 10.57
CA LEU A 61 -7.87 -8.27 9.23
C LEU A 61 -6.93 -7.49 8.29
N THR A 62 -6.26 -6.48 8.81
CA THR A 62 -5.25 -5.71 8.07
C THR A 62 -4.01 -6.54 7.78
N ARG A 63 -3.61 -7.43 8.71
CA ARG A 63 -2.47 -8.32 8.52
C ARG A 63 -2.73 -9.39 7.45
N ILE A 64 -3.92 -10.00 7.42
CA ILE A 64 -4.30 -10.99 6.41
C ILE A 64 -4.30 -10.39 5.01
N ASP A 65 -4.93 -9.22 4.82
CA ASP A 65 -4.96 -8.49 3.55
C ASP A 65 -3.56 -8.00 3.11
N GLN A 66 -2.65 -7.72 4.04
CA GLN A 66 -1.25 -7.43 3.72
C GLN A 66 -0.50 -8.67 3.24
N VAL A 67 -0.61 -9.80 3.95
CA VAL A 67 0.05 -11.06 3.60
C VAL A 67 -0.43 -11.58 2.23
N GLU A 68 -1.74 -11.51 1.97
CA GLU A 68 -2.32 -11.91 0.68
C GLU A 68 -1.74 -11.09 -0.48
N ARG A 69 -1.65 -9.76 -0.32
CA ARG A 69 -1.09 -8.87 -1.35
C ARG A 69 0.39 -9.09 -1.61
N VAL A 70 1.19 -9.36 -0.57
CA VAL A 70 2.62 -9.70 -0.75
C VAL A 70 2.76 -11.03 -1.51
N GLN A 71 1.91 -12.02 -1.19
CA GLN A 71 1.91 -13.29 -1.92
C GLN A 71 1.59 -13.12 -3.40
N ASP A 72 0.68 -12.22 -3.76
CA ASP A 72 0.32 -11.99 -5.16
C ASP A 72 1.46 -11.38 -5.97
N VAL A 73 2.24 -10.46 -5.37
CA VAL A 73 3.47 -9.96 -5.98
C VAL A 73 4.46 -11.12 -6.18
N LEU A 74 4.72 -11.92 -5.15
CA LEU A 74 5.67 -13.05 -5.22
C LEU A 74 5.26 -14.09 -6.27
N LYS A 75 3.96 -14.42 -6.36
CA LYS A 75 3.42 -15.30 -7.41
C LYS A 75 3.67 -14.73 -8.79
N THR A 76 3.44 -13.43 -8.98
CA THR A 76 3.67 -12.75 -10.26
C THR A 76 5.14 -12.80 -10.65
N LEU A 77 6.04 -12.43 -9.75
CA LEU A 77 7.48 -12.48 -10.01
C LEU A 77 7.93 -13.91 -10.33
N SER A 78 7.41 -14.91 -9.60
CA SER A 78 7.68 -16.33 -9.87
C SER A 78 7.15 -16.78 -11.23
N TYR A 79 5.99 -16.27 -11.65
CA TYR A 79 5.46 -16.52 -12.99
C TYR A 79 6.41 -15.99 -14.06
N ILE A 80 6.86 -14.73 -13.94
CA ILE A 80 7.79 -14.11 -14.90
C ILE A 80 9.10 -14.90 -14.96
N GLU A 81 9.68 -15.22 -13.81
CA GLU A 81 10.93 -16.00 -13.72
C GLU A 81 10.80 -17.37 -14.41
N ASN A 82 9.73 -18.11 -14.13
CA ASN A 82 9.56 -19.46 -14.68
C ASN A 82 9.14 -19.48 -16.15
N ARG A 83 8.39 -18.49 -16.62
CA ARG A 83 7.82 -18.47 -17.98
C ARG A 83 8.67 -17.71 -18.97
N VAL A 84 9.35 -16.65 -18.54
CA VAL A 84 10.09 -15.74 -19.42
C VAL A 84 11.58 -16.03 -19.33
N ILE A 85 12.14 -15.99 -18.12
CA ILE A 85 13.59 -16.12 -17.89
C ILE A 85 14.05 -17.57 -18.14
N LYS A 86 13.48 -18.55 -17.44
CA LYS A 86 13.93 -19.96 -17.56
C LYS A 86 13.72 -20.56 -18.95
N ARG A 87 12.75 -20.05 -19.70
CA ARG A 87 12.46 -20.49 -21.08
C ARG A 87 13.30 -19.77 -22.13
N ARG A 88 14.17 -18.83 -21.74
CA ARG A 88 15.07 -18.07 -22.62
C ARG A 88 14.34 -17.46 -23.82
N ILE A 89 13.15 -16.89 -23.57
CA ILE A 89 12.30 -16.29 -24.62
C ILE A 89 12.85 -14.93 -25.07
N LEU A 90 13.52 -14.23 -24.16
CA LEU A 90 14.11 -12.91 -24.37
C LEU A 90 15.62 -13.02 -24.58
N ASP A 91 16.22 -11.99 -25.15
CA ASP A 91 17.68 -11.90 -25.26
C ASP A 91 18.34 -11.76 -23.88
N ALA A 92 19.66 -11.97 -23.84
CA ALA A 92 20.42 -12.05 -22.61
C ALA A 92 20.41 -10.73 -21.81
N GLU A 93 20.43 -9.57 -22.49
CA GLU A 93 20.46 -8.28 -21.82
C GLU A 93 19.11 -7.98 -21.15
N ILE A 94 18.01 -8.13 -21.89
CA ILE A 94 16.66 -7.96 -21.34
C ILE A 94 16.40 -8.95 -20.20
N THR A 95 16.85 -10.20 -20.35
CA THR A 95 16.73 -11.22 -19.31
C THR A 95 17.51 -10.83 -18.05
N GLY A 96 18.71 -10.26 -18.19
CA GLY A 96 19.54 -9.81 -17.08
C GLY A 96 18.89 -8.67 -16.30
N VAL A 97 18.46 -7.61 -17.00
CA VAL A 97 17.78 -6.47 -16.38
C VAL A 97 16.50 -6.92 -15.67
N LEU A 98 15.70 -7.78 -16.31
CA LEU A 98 14.46 -8.30 -15.72
C LEU A 98 14.73 -9.14 -14.47
N ALA A 99 15.79 -9.97 -14.46
CA ALA A 99 16.18 -10.75 -13.30
C ALA A 99 16.59 -9.84 -12.13
N GLU A 100 17.36 -8.79 -12.40
CA GLU A 100 17.78 -7.81 -11.40
C GLU A 100 16.58 -7.10 -10.77
N ILE A 101 15.59 -6.67 -11.58
CA ILE A 101 14.36 -6.07 -11.07
C ILE A 101 13.63 -7.06 -10.15
N ILE A 102 13.45 -8.31 -10.57
CA ILE A 102 12.75 -9.33 -9.78
C ILE A 102 13.44 -9.54 -8.43
N GLU A 103 14.77 -9.64 -8.42
CA GLU A 103 15.55 -9.81 -7.19
C GLU A 103 15.38 -8.63 -6.25
N LYS A 104 15.55 -7.40 -6.76
CA LYS A 104 15.43 -6.18 -5.97
C LYS A 104 14.01 -5.95 -5.44
N VAL A 105 12.98 -6.22 -6.24
CA VAL A 105 11.59 -6.13 -5.79
C VAL A 105 11.33 -7.17 -4.68
N ARG A 106 11.81 -8.42 -4.82
CA ARG A 106 11.69 -9.44 -3.76
C ARG A 106 12.38 -9.00 -2.47
N PHE A 107 13.56 -8.39 -2.58
CA PHE A 107 14.29 -7.87 -1.44
C PHE A 107 13.51 -6.74 -0.74
N VAL A 108 12.98 -5.78 -1.49
CA VAL A 108 12.32 -4.58 -0.95
C VAL A 108 10.95 -4.85 -0.34
N LEU A 109 10.19 -5.80 -0.90
CA LEU A 109 8.82 -6.12 -0.49
C LEU A 109 8.58 -6.16 1.04
N PRO A 110 9.33 -6.95 1.84
CA PRO A 110 9.12 -7.02 3.29
C PRO A 110 9.32 -5.67 3.99
N TYR A 111 10.34 -4.89 3.60
CA TYR A 111 10.67 -3.61 4.22
C TYR A 111 9.61 -2.54 3.96
N THR A 112 8.97 -2.58 2.79
CA THR A 112 7.89 -1.62 2.48
C THR A 112 6.63 -1.82 3.33
N GLU A 113 6.42 -3.01 3.91
CA GLU A 113 5.30 -3.26 4.82
C GLU A 113 5.56 -2.66 6.21
N GLU A 114 6.82 -2.65 6.66
CA GLU A 114 7.22 -2.23 8.00
C GLU A 114 7.34 -0.69 8.12
N MET A 115 7.72 -0.01 7.04
CA MET A 115 8.06 1.41 7.08
C MET A 115 6.88 2.38 7.14
N GLY A 116 5.63 1.93 6.99
CA GLY A 116 4.45 2.80 7.00
C GLY A 116 4.39 3.83 5.84
N LEU A 117 5.27 3.70 4.84
CA LEU A 117 5.30 4.54 3.64
C LEU A 117 4.31 3.97 2.62
N SER A 118 3.06 4.42 2.68
CA SER A 118 1.99 3.94 1.79
C SER A 118 2.36 4.10 0.31
N GLU A 119 2.98 5.21 -0.08
CA GLU A 119 3.39 5.49 -1.45
C GLU A 119 4.44 4.50 -1.99
N VAL A 120 5.52 4.27 -1.23
CA VAL A 120 6.58 3.33 -1.61
C VAL A 120 6.02 1.91 -1.73
N LYS A 121 5.19 1.51 -0.77
CA LYS A 121 4.48 0.23 -0.77
C LYS A 121 3.57 0.06 -1.99
N HIS A 122 2.78 1.07 -2.34
CA HIS A 122 1.94 1.02 -3.54
C HIS A 122 2.77 0.89 -4.81
N THR A 123 3.88 1.63 -4.90
CA THR A 123 4.77 1.62 -6.06
C THR A 123 5.42 0.25 -6.26
N VAL A 124 6.03 -0.34 -5.22
CA VAL A 124 6.66 -1.66 -5.30
C VAL A 124 5.66 -2.75 -5.66
N ARG A 125 4.44 -2.69 -5.09
CA ARG A 125 3.36 -3.63 -5.43
C ARG A 125 2.92 -3.49 -6.88
N ARG A 126 2.73 -2.26 -7.36
CA ARG A 126 2.31 -1.98 -8.75
C ARG A 126 3.37 -2.45 -9.74
N LEU A 127 4.65 -2.15 -9.48
CA LEU A 127 5.78 -2.63 -10.27
C LEU A 127 5.79 -4.15 -10.40
N GLY A 128 5.68 -4.85 -9.26
CA GLY A 128 5.78 -6.30 -9.21
C GLY A 128 4.54 -7.07 -9.71
N THR A 129 3.39 -6.42 -9.92
CA THR A 129 2.14 -7.10 -10.33
C THR A 129 1.61 -6.62 -11.68
N SER A 130 1.58 -5.31 -11.90
CA SER A 130 0.94 -4.70 -13.06
C SER A 130 1.95 -4.21 -14.08
N ASP A 131 2.96 -3.45 -13.66
CA ASP A 131 3.79 -2.70 -14.62
C ASP A 131 4.71 -3.65 -15.41
N LEU A 132 5.39 -4.58 -14.71
CA LEU A 132 6.21 -5.60 -15.38
C LEU A 132 5.40 -6.50 -16.30
N ILE A 133 4.26 -7.01 -15.85
CA ILE A 133 3.38 -7.85 -16.67
C ILE A 133 2.83 -7.05 -17.87
N GLY A 134 2.40 -5.82 -17.61
CA GLY A 134 1.82 -4.91 -18.58
C GLY A 134 2.78 -4.55 -19.70
N LEU A 135 4.08 -4.45 -19.40
CA LEU A 135 5.11 -4.23 -20.41
C LEU A 135 5.51 -5.52 -21.13
N LEU A 136 5.71 -6.62 -20.40
CA LEU A 136 6.19 -7.88 -20.98
C LEU A 136 5.15 -8.56 -21.87
N ASN A 137 3.88 -8.58 -21.48
CA ASN A 137 2.85 -9.33 -22.20
C ASN A 137 2.62 -8.84 -23.65
N PRO A 138 2.46 -7.53 -23.91
CA PRO A 138 2.38 -7.01 -25.27
C PRO A 138 3.60 -7.39 -26.09
N TYR A 139 4.81 -7.24 -25.53
CA TYR A 139 6.05 -7.57 -26.24
C TYR A 139 6.13 -9.07 -26.59
N LEU A 140 5.78 -9.95 -25.66
CA LEU A 140 5.79 -11.40 -25.87
C LEU A 140 4.77 -11.88 -26.91
N ARG A 141 3.70 -11.12 -27.15
CA ARG A 141 2.71 -11.40 -28.21
C ARG A 141 3.17 -10.97 -29.60
N LEU A 142 4.21 -10.14 -29.71
CA LEU A 142 4.71 -9.66 -31.00
C LEU A 142 5.38 -10.80 -31.78
N SER A 143 5.26 -10.72 -33.12
CA SER A 143 6.02 -11.57 -34.03
C SER A 143 7.54 -11.35 -33.83
N PRO A 144 8.40 -12.29 -34.21
CA PRO A 144 9.85 -12.14 -34.05
C PRO A 144 10.42 -10.87 -34.69
N SER A 145 9.93 -10.48 -35.88
CA SER A 145 10.36 -9.26 -36.57
C SER A 145 9.94 -7.99 -35.83
N SER A 146 8.70 -7.93 -35.34
CA SER A 146 8.22 -6.79 -34.56
C SER A 146 8.88 -6.69 -33.17
N ARG A 147 9.25 -7.83 -32.56
CA ARG A 147 10.03 -7.84 -31.31
C ARG A 147 11.38 -7.18 -31.48
N ASN A 148 12.11 -7.50 -32.55
CA ASN A 148 13.41 -6.88 -32.81
C ASN A 148 13.30 -5.35 -32.97
N LEU A 149 12.25 -4.85 -33.59
CA LEU A 149 12.02 -3.40 -33.74
C LEU A 149 11.68 -2.69 -32.43
N LYS A 150 11.02 -3.39 -31.50
CA LYS A 150 10.60 -2.86 -30.19
C LYS A 150 11.54 -3.23 -29.05
N ARG A 151 12.67 -3.86 -29.36
CA ARG A 151 13.63 -4.36 -28.38
C ARG A 151 14.19 -3.22 -27.52
N GLU A 152 14.70 -2.17 -28.15
CA GLU A 152 15.32 -1.04 -27.45
C GLU A 152 14.32 -0.31 -26.55
N GLU A 153 13.10 -0.09 -27.04
CA GLU A 153 12.02 0.53 -26.26
C GLU A 153 11.64 -0.30 -25.02
N LEU A 154 11.59 -1.63 -25.14
CA LEU A 154 11.40 -2.52 -24.00
C LEU A 154 12.57 -2.43 -23.01
N LEU A 155 13.80 -2.48 -23.52
CA LEU A 155 15.00 -2.47 -22.71
C LEU A 155 15.15 -1.16 -21.94
N GLU A 156 14.91 -0.02 -22.58
CA GLU A 156 14.90 1.30 -21.95
C GLU A 156 13.85 1.38 -20.85
N SER A 157 12.61 0.98 -21.14
CA SER A 157 11.52 0.95 -20.14
C SER A 157 11.84 0.06 -18.94
N LEU A 158 12.53 -1.07 -19.15
CA LEU A 158 12.99 -1.94 -18.06
C LEU A 158 14.14 -1.32 -17.26
N LYS A 159 15.07 -0.61 -17.92
CA LYS A 159 16.15 0.12 -17.24
C LYS A 159 15.57 1.25 -16.38
N ASP A 160 14.58 1.99 -16.86
CA ASP A 160 13.90 3.03 -16.10
C ASP A 160 13.21 2.46 -14.85
N MET A 161 12.49 1.34 -15.00
CA MET A 161 11.90 0.64 -13.85
C MET A 161 12.95 0.15 -12.86
N LEU A 162 14.10 -0.32 -13.34
CA LEU A 162 15.20 -0.74 -12.48
C LEU A 162 15.74 0.44 -11.65
N GLU A 163 15.91 1.61 -12.26
CA GLU A 163 16.33 2.82 -11.55
C GLU A 163 15.30 3.29 -10.52
N GLU A 164 14.00 3.18 -10.82
CA GLU A 164 12.94 3.46 -9.84
C GLU A 164 13.04 2.52 -8.62
N VAL A 165 13.26 1.22 -8.84
CA VAL A 165 13.46 0.26 -7.73
C VAL A 165 14.72 0.59 -6.93
N LYS A 166 15.82 0.99 -7.57
CA LYS A 166 17.05 1.41 -6.88
C LYS A 166 16.83 2.66 -6.04
N ALA A 167 16.08 3.65 -6.53
CA ALA A 167 15.73 4.85 -5.78
C ALA A 167 14.91 4.53 -4.52
N ILE A 168 13.99 3.55 -4.63
CA ILE A 168 13.24 3.04 -3.48
C ILE A 168 14.18 2.39 -2.45
N ILE A 169 15.12 1.54 -2.89
CA ILE A 169 16.11 0.94 -2.00
C ILE A 169 16.91 2.01 -1.26
N ALA A 170 17.40 3.03 -1.97
CA ALA A 170 18.16 4.13 -1.36
C ALA A 170 17.32 4.90 -0.32
N THR A 171 16.03 5.07 -0.57
CA THR A 171 15.11 5.71 0.39
C THR A 171 14.93 4.88 1.65
N ILE A 172 14.81 3.56 1.50
CA ILE A 172 14.73 2.61 2.62
C ILE A 172 16.04 2.66 3.43
N GLU A 173 17.18 2.56 2.77
CA GLU A 173 18.50 2.59 3.41
C GLU A 173 18.72 3.89 4.19
N ALA A 174 18.39 5.06 3.62
CA ALA A 174 18.51 6.33 4.30
C ALA A 174 17.67 6.40 5.58
N LYS A 175 16.47 5.80 5.57
CA LYS A 175 15.60 5.74 6.75
C LYS A 175 16.14 4.76 7.80
N ASP A 176 16.67 3.63 7.38
CA ASP A 176 17.28 2.65 8.28
C ASP A 176 18.52 3.22 8.98
N ILE A 177 19.36 3.98 8.26
CA ILE A 177 20.49 4.72 8.84
C ILE A 177 20.00 5.68 9.93
N GLN A 178 18.97 6.48 9.63
CA GLN A 178 18.41 7.41 10.61
C GLN A 178 17.83 6.69 11.84
N GLU A 179 17.18 5.54 11.66
CA GLU A 179 16.68 4.73 12.76
C GLU A 179 17.81 4.13 13.61
N LEU A 180 18.88 3.68 12.97
CA LEU A 180 20.06 3.15 13.64
C LEU A 180 20.72 4.23 14.49
N GLU A 181 20.96 5.42 13.93
CA GLU A 181 21.54 6.56 14.64
C GLU A 181 20.71 6.94 15.87
N ARG A 182 19.38 7.00 15.74
CA ARG A 182 18.47 7.27 16.88
C ARG A 182 18.59 6.21 17.97
N LYS A 183 18.67 4.93 17.60
CA LYS A 183 18.81 3.82 18.56
C LYS A 183 20.16 3.85 19.27
N VAL A 184 21.25 4.14 18.55
CA VAL A 184 22.58 4.30 19.12
C VAL A 184 22.60 5.46 20.12
N ALA A 185 22.12 6.64 19.74
CA ALA A 185 22.04 7.80 20.63
C ALA A 185 21.22 7.53 21.89
N PHE A 186 20.10 6.80 21.76
CA PHE A 186 19.29 6.38 22.90
C PHE A 186 20.04 5.41 23.83
N ILE A 187 20.77 4.44 23.28
CA ILE A 187 21.59 3.50 24.05
C ILE A 187 22.68 4.26 24.79
N ASP A 188 23.41 5.15 24.12
CA ASP A 188 24.45 5.96 24.73
C ASP A 188 23.90 6.80 25.89
N GLN A 189 22.75 7.45 25.69
CA GLN A 189 22.09 8.19 26.76
C GLN A 189 21.68 7.28 27.93
N LYS A 190 21.11 6.10 27.66
CA LYS A 190 20.58 5.20 28.69
C LYS A 190 21.67 4.53 29.53
N TYR A 191 22.81 4.22 28.93
CA TYR A 191 23.88 3.47 29.59
C TYR A 191 25.02 4.38 30.09
N ASN A 192 25.39 5.45 29.39
CA ASN A 192 26.43 6.37 29.87
C ASN A 192 25.92 7.37 30.91
N ALA A 193 24.60 7.66 30.97
CA ALA A 193 24.04 8.49 32.05
C ALA A 193 23.88 7.74 33.38
N LYS A 194 24.14 6.43 33.43
CA LYS A 194 24.13 5.62 34.66
C LYS A 194 25.49 5.57 35.37
N ASP A 195 26.55 6.03 34.72
CA ASP A 195 27.92 6.03 35.25
C ASP A 195 28.35 7.40 35.85
N LEU A 196 27.39 8.32 36.05
CA LEU A 196 27.54 9.62 36.74
C LEU A 196 26.63 9.68 37.96
#